data_AF-A0A957ZTR7-F1
#
_entry.id   AF-A0A957ZTR7-F1
#
_cell.length_a   1.000
_cell.length_b   1.000
_cell.length_c   1.000
_cell.angle_alpha   90.00
_cell.angle_beta   90.00
_cell.angle_gamma   90.00
#
_symmetry.space_group_name_H-M   'P 1'
#
loop_
_entity.id
_entity.type
_entity.pdbx_description
1 polymer ?
#
loop_
_entity_poly.entity_id
_entity_poly.type
_entity_poly.pdbx_seq_one_letter_code
_entity_poly.pdbx_strand_id
1 'polypeptide(L)'
;NIIGATWEWVEFQSGDGSTLTVDNPTVYTLLLNDDATVAIQADCNYAAGTYNLNGSSLTIALGPMTMAMCPPDSLSDRYVRMLGDVVTYVVEDNVLYLNLKMDAGNMVFKPLGTTPDADEEAGTEQIQQALANMTYNDIAVFDEPVTLSDGEYEGEPAVAGAATRPVVTLTDWMAVGKLNGTPSAATILVSNGGGSGSFYDLAIVQEVDGEPTNVATTLLGDRVVIEALDIEENQVIVQMVEQGPGDAACCPTQRVLNAYQLEDGALTQTTSAVIGYVEETSAAPTGDAATPTPTPAEEAPAATPTATPTEEPAAEATPAPEEETSAADELTPATVASDAVTLDPGALAGSYHWRIMPAVSFDEAMGPGQWAAPAHVLVTFDYASPDDVMQGADARWIAIYPVAAYRDQWAGQENDIVATTLDALQSLLADQPDAPDAPMPVLPPVPATNDLAVQPAYVDFGSGSGVRFVGRYVQAADPIYNGQLLYVYQGLTDDGRYLVSMQWPVTAAGLTDDPATVPTADYATADAFEAYRAEIVDQLNGLSADEWTPSLDALDALVNSLTLSLP
;
A
#
# COMPACT_ATOMS: atom_id res chain seq x y z
N ASN A 1 30.78 -9.51 -4.15
CA ASN A 1 29.68 -10.10 -4.95
C ASN A 1 28.40 -9.70 -4.25
N ILE A 2 27.44 -9.06 -4.93
CA ILE A 2 26.21 -8.53 -4.28
C ILE A 2 24.98 -9.43 -4.48
N ILE A 3 25.10 -10.45 -5.35
CA ILE A 3 24.04 -11.41 -5.68
C ILE A 3 24.11 -12.58 -4.69
N GLY A 4 22.96 -13.06 -4.23
CA GLY A 4 22.80 -14.19 -3.31
C GLY A 4 23.05 -13.88 -1.84
N ALA A 5 23.20 -12.59 -1.49
CA ALA A 5 23.31 -12.09 -0.12
C ALA A 5 22.21 -11.07 0.15
N THR A 6 21.65 -11.09 1.37
CA THR A 6 20.63 -10.13 1.81
C THR A 6 21.29 -8.93 2.46
N TRP A 7 20.82 -7.73 2.13
CA TRP A 7 21.37 -6.46 2.58
C TRP A 7 20.29 -5.66 3.31
N GLU A 8 20.61 -5.03 4.43
CA GLU A 8 19.74 -4.13 5.19
C GLU A 8 20.06 -2.67 4.89
N TRP A 9 19.04 -1.84 4.73
CA TRP A 9 19.18 -0.42 4.46
C TRP A 9 19.39 0.33 5.76
N VAL A 10 20.59 0.90 5.94
CA VAL A 10 21.02 1.50 7.21
C VAL A 10 21.02 3.03 7.18
N GLU A 11 21.21 3.62 5.99
CA GLU A 11 21.30 5.08 5.85
C GLU A 11 20.95 5.50 4.42
N PHE A 12 20.41 6.71 4.26
CA PHE A 12 20.35 7.41 2.99
C PHE A 12 21.11 8.73 3.06
N GLN A 13 22.05 8.90 2.14
CA GLN A 13 22.85 10.10 1.98
C GLN A 13 22.31 10.89 0.78
N SER A 14 21.61 11.99 1.03
CA SER A 14 21.00 12.78 -0.06
C SER A 14 22.03 13.59 -0.83
N GLY A 15 21.73 13.91 -2.09
CA GLY A 15 22.58 14.74 -2.95
C GLY A 15 22.83 16.16 -2.45
N ASP A 16 21.99 16.66 -1.53
CA ASP A 16 22.17 17.96 -0.87
C ASP A 16 23.12 17.92 0.35
N GLY A 17 23.61 16.73 0.70
CA GLY A 17 24.52 16.50 1.82
C GLY A 17 23.84 16.19 3.15
N SER A 18 22.51 16.13 3.21
CA SER A 18 21.77 15.65 4.38
C SER A 18 21.77 14.12 4.48
N THR A 19 21.65 13.58 5.69
CA THR A 19 21.60 12.14 5.93
C THR A 19 20.34 11.75 6.71
N LEU A 20 19.81 10.57 6.41
CA LEU A 20 18.73 9.90 7.12
C LEU A 20 19.26 8.54 7.58
N THR A 21 19.33 8.30 8.88
CA THR A 21 19.59 6.96 9.44
C THR A 21 18.28 6.17 9.47
N VAL A 22 18.37 4.86 9.23
CA VAL A 22 17.23 3.95 9.34
C VAL A 22 17.24 3.32 10.73
N ASP A 23 16.20 3.60 11.52
CA ASP A 23 16.16 3.22 12.94
C ASP A 23 16.07 1.69 13.13
N ASN A 24 15.39 0.98 12.24
CA ASN A 24 15.29 -0.48 12.27
C ASN A 24 15.67 -1.11 10.91
N PRO A 25 16.96 -1.17 10.55
CA PRO A 25 17.42 -1.61 9.22
C PRO A 25 17.02 -3.03 8.85
N THR A 26 16.90 -3.92 9.85
CA THR A 26 16.65 -5.36 9.64
C THR A 26 15.28 -5.64 9.03
N VAL A 27 14.35 -4.68 9.09
CA VAL A 27 13.06 -4.76 8.40
C VAL A 27 13.07 -4.04 7.03
N TYR A 28 14.18 -3.44 6.59
CA TYR A 28 14.35 -2.87 5.24
C TYR A 28 15.42 -3.63 4.46
N THR A 29 15.07 -4.78 3.89
CA THR A 29 16.03 -5.70 3.28
C THR A 29 15.98 -5.74 1.75
N LEU A 30 17.09 -6.09 1.12
CA LEU A 30 17.26 -6.23 -0.32
C LEU A 30 18.06 -7.51 -0.62
N LEU A 31 17.49 -8.41 -1.40
CA LEU A 31 18.15 -9.61 -1.90
C LEU A 31 18.07 -9.65 -3.43
N LEU A 32 19.22 -9.61 -4.09
CA LEU A 32 19.35 -9.83 -5.53
C LEU A 32 19.59 -11.33 -5.78
N ASN A 33 18.62 -12.02 -6.38
CA ASN A 33 18.70 -13.45 -6.66
C ASN A 33 19.50 -13.76 -7.94
N ASP A 34 20.03 -14.98 -8.05
CA ASP A 34 20.84 -15.42 -9.20
C ASP A 34 20.07 -15.45 -10.53
N ASP A 35 18.73 -15.44 -10.49
CA ASP A 35 17.82 -15.50 -11.64
C ASP A 35 17.35 -14.13 -12.13
N ALA A 36 18.00 -13.05 -11.70
CA ALA A 36 17.67 -11.66 -11.99
C ALA A 36 16.35 -11.15 -11.37
N THR A 37 15.81 -11.85 -10.36
CA THR A 37 14.73 -11.33 -9.51
C THR A 37 15.26 -10.63 -8.25
N VAL A 38 14.49 -9.71 -7.68
CA VAL A 38 14.81 -9.05 -6.42
C VAL A 38 13.71 -9.32 -5.40
N ALA A 39 14.09 -9.63 -4.16
CA ALA A 39 13.19 -9.67 -3.01
C ALA A 39 13.54 -8.52 -2.07
N ILE A 40 12.52 -7.84 -1.58
CA ILE A 40 12.64 -6.61 -0.81
C ILE A 40 11.73 -6.76 0.39
N GLN A 41 12.23 -6.54 1.59
CA GLN A 41 11.38 -6.25 2.74
C GLN A 41 11.47 -4.76 3.01
N ALA A 42 10.34 -4.12 3.21
CA ALA A 42 10.17 -2.70 3.41
C ALA A 42 9.28 -2.56 4.63
N ASP A 43 9.91 -2.65 5.78
CA ASP A 43 9.27 -2.83 7.08
C ASP A 43 8.38 -4.08 7.13
N CYS A 44 7.09 -3.90 7.36
CA CYS A 44 6.07 -4.95 7.30
C CYS A 44 5.73 -5.41 5.87
N ASN A 45 6.18 -4.70 4.83
CA ASN A 45 5.81 -4.99 3.45
C ASN A 45 6.90 -5.74 2.70
N TYR A 46 6.54 -6.76 1.93
CA TYR A 46 7.45 -7.52 1.09
C TYR A 46 7.15 -7.23 -0.38
N ALA A 47 8.15 -6.75 -1.12
CA ALA A 47 8.07 -6.53 -2.55
C ALA A 47 8.93 -7.55 -3.30
N ALA A 48 8.43 -8.05 -4.42
CA ALA A 48 9.22 -8.80 -5.38
C ALA A 48 9.39 -7.97 -6.65
N GLY A 49 10.48 -8.15 -7.37
CA GLY A 49 10.75 -7.43 -8.61
C GLY A 49 11.79 -8.12 -9.47
N THR A 50 12.33 -7.37 -10.43
CA THR A 50 13.45 -7.84 -11.25
C THR A 50 14.57 -6.80 -11.25
N TYR A 51 15.80 -7.22 -11.52
CA TYR A 51 16.92 -6.31 -11.63
C TYR A 51 17.78 -6.61 -12.86
N ASN A 52 18.43 -5.58 -13.40
CA ASN A 52 19.43 -5.73 -14.45
C ASN A 52 20.79 -5.27 -13.93
N LEU A 53 21.77 -6.17 -13.99
CA LEU A 53 23.15 -5.90 -13.55
C LEU A 53 24.12 -6.03 -14.73
N ASN A 54 24.86 -4.96 -15.02
CA ASN A 54 25.87 -4.96 -16.07
C ASN A 54 27.07 -4.10 -15.66
N GLY A 55 28.17 -4.76 -15.26
CA GLY A 55 29.33 -4.08 -14.67
C GLY A 55 28.93 -3.44 -13.35
N SER A 56 29.05 -2.11 -13.25
CA SER A 56 28.63 -1.31 -12.09
C SER A 56 27.24 -0.68 -12.23
N SER A 57 26.56 -0.88 -13.36
CA SER A 57 25.17 -0.44 -13.54
C SER A 57 24.22 -1.48 -12.93
N LEU A 58 23.29 -0.99 -12.12
CA LEU A 58 22.23 -1.76 -11.50
C LEU A 58 20.94 -0.97 -11.65
N THR A 59 19.89 -1.57 -12.20
CA THR A 59 18.54 -1.02 -12.18
C THR A 59 17.60 -2.04 -11.58
N ILE A 60 16.63 -1.57 -10.80
CA ILE A 60 15.65 -2.40 -10.12
C ILE A 60 14.26 -2.00 -10.61
N ALA A 61 13.55 -2.96 -11.19
CA ALA A 61 12.14 -2.84 -11.54
C ALA A 61 11.31 -3.45 -10.42
N LEU A 62 10.71 -2.58 -9.62
CA LEU A 62 9.83 -2.96 -8.53
C LEU A 62 8.58 -3.62 -9.11
N GLY A 63 8.27 -4.79 -8.59
CA GLY A 63 7.03 -5.48 -8.88
C GLY A 63 6.05 -5.32 -7.71
N PRO A 64 5.02 -6.18 -7.66
CA PRO A 64 3.99 -6.09 -6.63
C PRO A 64 4.60 -6.24 -5.23
N MET A 65 4.06 -5.45 -4.30
CA MET A 65 4.38 -5.51 -2.88
C MET A 65 3.14 -5.89 -2.07
N THR A 66 3.34 -6.56 -0.95
CA THR A 66 2.28 -6.71 0.04
C THR A 66 1.82 -5.32 0.50
N MET A 67 0.57 -5.21 0.93
CA MET A 67 -0.05 -3.95 1.35
C MET A 67 -0.40 -3.99 2.84
N ALA A 68 0.52 -4.53 3.64
CA ALA A 68 0.48 -4.42 5.08
C ALA A 68 0.70 -2.96 5.48
N MET A 69 -0.02 -2.52 6.51
CA MET A 69 0.17 -1.20 7.06
C MET A 69 1.36 -1.28 7.98
N CYS A 70 2.48 -0.71 7.55
CA CYS A 70 3.67 -0.72 8.38
C CYS A 70 3.51 0.27 9.52
N PRO A 71 4.26 0.10 10.62
CA PRO A 71 4.25 1.03 11.73
C PRO A 71 4.35 2.48 11.25
N PRO A 72 3.77 3.46 11.97
CA PRO A 72 3.69 4.84 11.51
C PRO A 72 5.04 5.50 11.17
N ASP A 73 6.13 5.03 11.79
CA ASP A 73 7.50 5.52 11.56
C ASP A 73 8.20 4.78 10.41
N SER A 74 7.45 3.94 9.69
CA SER A 74 7.97 3.13 8.61
C SER A 74 8.50 3.96 7.44
N LEU A 75 9.71 3.63 7.01
CA LEU A 75 10.32 4.11 5.79
C LEU A 75 9.98 3.23 4.57
N SER A 76 8.98 2.34 4.65
CA SER A 76 8.68 1.31 3.64
C SER A 76 8.56 1.88 2.22
N ASP A 77 7.68 2.88 2.07
CA ASP A 77 7.42 3.51 0.78
C ASP A 77 8.64 4.28 0.27
N ARG A 78 9.36 4.93 1.20
CA ARG A 78 10.58 5.68 0.87
C ARG A 78 11.67 4.74 0.39
N TYR A 79 11.87 3.63 1.09
CA TYR A 79 12.83 2.59 0.78
C TYR A 79 12.57 2.00 -0.62
N VAL A 80 11.35 1.53 -0.86
CA VAL A 80 10.93 0.90 -2.11
C VAL A 80 11.05 1.89 -3.27
N ARG A 81 10.59 3.13 -3.11
CA ARG A 81 10.72 4.17 -4.14
C ARG A 81 12.18 4.44 -4.51
N MET A 82 13.06 4.54 -3.52
CA MET A 82 14.48 4.79 -3.79
C MET A 82 15.14 3.60 -4.48
N LEU A 83 14.78 2.36 -4.15
CA LEU A 83 15.23 1.18 -4.90
C LEU A 83 14.87 1.25 -6.39
N GLY A 84 13.68 1.77 -6.72
CA GLY A 84 13.25 2.00 -8.11
C GLY A 84 14.03 3.08 -8.86
N ASP A 85 14.79 3.91 -8.14
CA ASP A 85 15.58 5.02 -8.71
C ASP A 85 17.07 4.67 -8.84
N VAL A 86 17.48 3.46 -8.46
CA VAL A 86 18.88 2.99 -8.53
C VAL A 86 19.35 2.89 -9.98
N VAL A 87 20.55 3.41 -10.26
CA VAL A 87 21.19 3.36 -11.59
C VAL A 87 22.58 2.74 -11.60
N THR A 88 23.31 2.85 -10.49
CA THR A 88 24.63 2.23 -10.30
C THR A 88 24.79 1.76 -8.87
N TYR A 89 25.80 0.91 -8.64
CA TYR A 89 26.20 0.52 -7.30
C TYR A 89 27.72 0.52 -7.14
N VAL A 90 28.16 0.65 -5.89
CA VAL A 90 29.56 0.52 -5.47
C VAL A 90 29.61 -0.34 -4.21
N VAL A 91 30.67 -1.15 -4.07
CA VAL A 91 30.94 -1.88 -2.83
C VAL A 91 32.33 -1.50 -2.34
N GLU A 92 32.42 -0.96 -1.13
CA GLU A 92 33.67 -0.59 -0.46
C GLU A 92 33.59 -1.04 1.00
N ASP A 93 34.66 -1.65 1.52
CA ASP A 93 34.75 -2.10 2.92
C ASP A 93 33.53 -2.86 3.45
N ASN A 94 32.94 -3.71 2.59
CA ASN A 94 31.74 -4.53 2.86
C ASN A 94 30.43 -3.75 3.03
N VAL A 95 30.40 -2.48 2.63
CA VAL A 95 29.20 -1.64 2.54
C VAL A 95 28.79 -1.53 1.08
N LEU A 96 27.49 -1.73 0.83
CA LEU A 96 26.88 -1.58 -0.49
C LEU A 96 26.26 -0.18 -0.59
N TYR A 97 26.68 0.58 -1.59
CA TYR A 97 26.11 1.86 -1.94
C TYR A 97 25.31 1.71 -3.23
N LEU A 98 24.01 2.00 -3.19
CA LEU A 98 23.16 2.12 -4.37
C LEU A 98 22.99 3.59 -4.71
N ASN A 99 23.56 4.02 -5.84
CA ASN A 99 23.48 5.40 -6.28
C ASN A 99 22.19 5.62 -7.06
N LEU A 100 21.43 6.63 -6.66
CA LEU A 100 20.18 7.00 -7.30
C LEU A 100 20.41 7.90 -8.51
N LYS A 101 19.48 7.85 -9.46
CA LYS A 101 19.49 8.73 -10.63
C LYS A 101 19.48 10.21 -10.23
N MET A 102 19.93 11.07 -11.15
CA MET A 102 19.88 12.53 -11.00
C MET A 102 20.64 13.07 -9.78
N ASP A 103 21.67 12.36 -9.33
CA ASP A 103 22.45 12.69 -8.13
C ASP A 103 21.55 12.87 -6.87
N ALA A 104 20.39 12.19 -6.82
CA ALA A 104 19.43 12.32 -5.73
C ALA A 104 19.98 11.82 -4.38
N GLY A 105 21.01 10.98 -4.42
CA GLY A 105 21.71 10.48 -3.24
C GLY A 105 22.14 9.03 -3.38
N ASN A 106 22.64 8.48 -2.28
CA ASN A 106 23.06 7.09 -2.16
C ASN A 106 22.27 6.43 -1.04
N MET A 107 21.68 5.27 -1.33
CA MET A 107 21.22 4.37 -0.29
C MET A 107 22.39 3.51 0.17
N VAL A 108 22.62 3.43 1.47
CA VAL A 108 23.73 2.73 2.10
C VAL A 108 23.20 1.48 2.78
N PHE A 109 23.84 0.36 2.47
CA PHE A 109 23.43 -0.95 2.94
C PHE A 109 24.59 -1.71 3.56
N LYS A 110 24.26 -2.54 4.55
CA LYS A 110 25.16 -3.56 5.11
C LYS A 110 24.56 -4.95 4.93
N PRO A 111 25.33 -6.04 5.04
CA PRO A 111 24.75 -7.37 5.06
C PRO A 111 23.74 -7.51 6.21
N LEU A 112 22.57 -8.09 5.93
CA LEU A 112 21.53 -8.35 6.94
C LEU A 112 22.13 -9.16 8.10
N GLY A 113 21.88 -8.73 9.35
CA GLY A 113 22.50 -9.33 10.55
C GLY A 113 23.82 -8.67 10.96
N THR A 114 24.05 -7.42 10.53
CA THR A 114 25.15 -6.56 11.01
C THR A 114 24.61 -5.17 11.45
N THR A 115 24.11 -5.12 12.69
CA THR A 115 23.20 -4.17 13.40
C THR A 115 23.60 -2.64 13.55
N PRO A 116 22.72 -1.74 14.12
CA PRO A 116 22.53 -0.28 13.86
C PRO A 116 23.12 0.71 14.92
N ASP A 117 22.60 1.95 15.08
CA ASP A 117 23.11 3.00 16.02
C ASP A 117 23.16 2.59 17.52
N ALA A 118 24.15 3.13 18.24
CA ALA A 118 24.82 2.50 19.39
C ALA A 118 24.05 2.29 20.72
N ASP A 119 22.90 2.93 20.95
CA ASP A 119 22.14 2.78 22.22
C ASP A 119 21.00 1.75 22.12
N GLU A 120 20.45 1.49 20.92
CA GLU A 120 19.49 0.40 20.65
C GLU A 120 20.17 -0.88 20.14
N GLU A 121 21.29 -0.74 19.42
CA GLU A 121 22.20 -1.85 19.05
C GLU A 121 22.59 -2.67 20.29
N ALA A 122 22.90 -1.99 21.40
CA ALA A 122 23.26 -2.65 22.66
C ALA A 122 22.12 -3.49 23.27
N GLY A 123 20.85 -3.15 23.01
CA GLY A 123 19.68 -3.88 23.49
C GLY A 123 19.32 -5.07 22.60
N THR A 124 19.34 -4.88 21.28
CA THR A 124 19.04 -5.93 20.29
C THR A 124 20.15 -6.98 20.23
N GLU A 125 21.44 -6.59 20.27
CA GLU A 125 22.55 -7.54 20.40
C GLU A 125 22.46 -8.34 21.70
N GLN A 126 22.01 -7.73 22.80
CA GLN A 126 21.80 -8.46 24.06
C GLN A 126 20.71 -9.50 23.94
N ILE A 127 19.59 -9.19 23.28
CA ILE A 127 18.51 -10.15 23.04
C ILE A 127 19.00 -11.26 22.13
N GLN A 128 19.63 -10.94 20.99
CA GLN A 128 20.13 -11.95 20.05
C GLN A 128 21.22 -12.83 20.69
N GLN A 129 22.13 -12.24 21.48
CA GLN A 129 23.15 -13.00 22.21
C GLN A 129 22.53 -13.89 23.29
N ALA A 130 21.46 -13.46 23.95
CA ALA A 130 20.70 -14.30 24.86
C ALA A 130 20.02 -15.46 24.13
N LEU A 131 19.32 -15.18 23.02
CA LEU A 131 18.69 -16.20 22.18
C LEU A 131 19.71 -17.22 21.66
N ALA A 132 20.92 -16.78 21.32
CA ALA A 132 22.01 -17.62 20.83
C ALA A 132 22.65 -18.52 21.89
N ASN A 133 22.45 -18.24 23.19
CA ASN A 133 23.14 -18.94 24.29
C ASN A 133 22.17 -19.53 25.34
N MET A 134 20.88 -19.58 25.03
CA MET A 134 19.86 -20.11 25.92
C MET A 134 19.43 -21.53 25.56
N THR A 135 18.59 -22.09 26.43
CA THR A 135 17.98 -23.40 26.25
C THR A 135 16.59 -23.25 25.62
N TYR A 136 16.34 -24.01 24.56
CA TYR A 136 15.04 -24.16 23.91
C TYR A 136 14.46 -25.54 24.19
N ASN A 137 13.15 -25.58 24.41
CA ASN A 137 12.39 -26.80 24.62
C ASN A 137 11.57 -27.14 23.38
N ASP A 138 11.19 -28.41 23.27
CA ASP A 138 10.24 -28.91 22.26
C ASP A 138 10.65 -28.62 20.79
N ILE A 139 11.96 -28.63 20.51
CA ILE A 139 12.50 -28.52 19.14
C ILE A 139 12.18 -29.80 18.36
N ALA A 140 11.68 -29.68 17.13
CA ALA A 140 11.07 -30.80 16.39
C ALA A 140 11.90 -32.09 16.28
N VAL A 141 13.23 -31.95 16.29
CA VAL A 141 14.18 -33.07 16.11
C VAL A 141 14.70 -33.64 17.44
N PHE A 142 14.47 -32.96 18.56
CA PHE A 142 15.08 -33.28 19.86
C PHE A 142 14.03 -33.44 20.95
N ASP A 143 14.05 -34.59 21.63
CA ASP A 143 13.18 -34.87 22.78
C ASP A 143 13.65 -34.17 24.07
N GLU A 144 14.93 -33.79 24.13
CA GLU A 144 15.55 -33.13 25.27
C GLU A 144 15.79 -31.65 24.96
N PRO A 145 15.75 -30.76 25.96
CA PRO A 145 16.04 -29.34 25.76
C PRO A 145 17.41 -29.11 25.14
N VAL A 146 17.45 -28.24 24.14
CA VAL A 146 18.64 -27.91 23.37
C VAL A 146 19.20 -26.59 23.89
N THR A 147 20.43 -26.61 24.41
CA THR A 147 21.14 -25.38 24.76
C THR A 147 22.03 -24.99 23.60
N LEU A 148 21.73 -23.83 23.02
CA LEU A 148 22.58 -23.27 21.98
C LEU A 148 23.85 -22.69 22.61
N SER A 149 24.93 -22.73 21.85
CA SER A 149 26.15 -21.98 22.10
C SER A 149 26.43 -21.19 20.84
N ASP A 150 26.42 -19.87 20.94
CA ASP A 150 26.60 -18.97 19.80
C ASP A 150 25.67 -19.28 18.61
N GLY A 151 24.40 -19.61 18.91
CA GLY A 151 23.35 -19.84 17.93
C GLY A 151 23.31 -21.26 17.37
N GLU A 152 24.26 -22.12 17.76
CA GLU A 152 24.34 -23.48 17.25
C GLU A 152 24.29 -24.52 18.37
N TYR A 153 23.72 -25.66 18.06
CA TYR A 153 23.87 -26.88 18.81
C TYR A 153 24.18 -28.02 17.85
N GLU A 154 25.17 -28.83 18.20
CA GLU A 154 25.47 -30.09 17.51
C GLU A 154 25.31 -31.24 18.49
N GLY A 155 24.35 -32.12 18.20
CA GLY A 155 24.10 -33.31 18.99
C GLY A 155 25.06 -34.45 18.67
N GLU A 156 24.96 -35.53 19.45
CA GLU A 156 25.69 -36.75 19.15
C GLU A 156 25.17 -37.42 17.87
N PRO A 157 26.03 -38.05 17.05
CA PRO A 157 25.60 -38.67 15.82
C PRO A 157 24.67 -39.83 16.14
N ALA A 158 23.59 -39.96 15.37
CA ALA A 158 22.58 -41.01 15.56
C ALA A 158 23.19 -42.43 15.54
N VAL A 159 24.36 -42.59 14.91
CA VAL A 159 25.17 -43.80 14.94
C VAL A 159 26.62 -43.44 15.28
N ALA A 160 27.23 -44.16 16.21
CA ALA A 160 28.63 -43.95 16.60
C ALA A 160 29.57 -44.05 15.38
N GLY A 161 30.29 -42.95 15.10
CA GLY A 161 31.21 -42.84 13.96
C GLY A 161 30.57 -42.41 12.65
N ALA A 162 29.27 -42.11 12.61
CA ALA A 162 28.65 -41.46 11.47
C ALA A 162 29.16 -40.02 11.33
N ALA A 163 29.31 -39.57 10.08
CA ALA A 163 29.76 -38.22 9.77
C ALA A 163 28.67 -37.17 9.98
N THR A 164 27.40 -37.58 9.97
CA THR A 164 26.25 -36.68 10.11
C THR A 164 25.80 -36.64 11.56
N ARG A 165 25.73 -35.42 12.12
CA ARG A 165 25.25 -35.13 13.46
C ARG A 165 23.98 -34.27 13.36
N PRO A 166 23.03 -34.45 14.29
CA PRO A 166 21.86 -33.61 14.31
C PRO A 166 22.23 -32.21 14.81
N VAL A 167 21.62 -31.20 14.22
CA VAL A 167 21.95 -29.79 14.52
C VAL A 167 20.68 -29.00 14.79
N VAL A 168 20.82 -27.97 15.63
CA VAL A 168 19.87 -26.87 15.74
C VAL A 168 20.63 -25.60 15.48
N THR A 169 20.06 -24.74 14.64
CA THR A 169 20.63 -23.44 14.33
C THR A 169 19.54 -22.40 14.58
N LEU A 170 19.89 -21.39 15.38
CA LEU A 170 19.11 -20.17 15.49
C LEU A 170 19.20 -19.42 14.15
N THR A 171 18.06 -19.03 13.60
CA THR A 171 18.05 -18.17 12.41
C THR A 171 18.07 -16.70 12.80
N ASP A 172 18.23 -15.83 11.81
CA ASP A 172 18.18 -14.39 12.03
C ASP A 172 16.74 -13.86 12.15
N TRP A 173 15.72 -14.70 11.95
CA TRP A 173 14.32 -14.30 12.11
C TRP A 173 13.99 -14.09 13.58
N MET A 174 13.73 -12.84 13.93
CA MET A 174 13.32 -12.41 15.26
C MET A 174 12.28 -11.29 15.15
N ALA A 175 11.22 -11.37 15.97
CA ALA A 175 10.29 -10.27 16.20
C ALA A 175 10.19 -9.99 17.70
N VAL A 176 10.13 -8.71 18.09
CA VAL A 176 10.02 -8.29 19.49
C VAL A 176 8.72 -7.49 19.68
N GLY A 177 8.00 -7.79 20.77
CA GLY A 177 6.69 -7.18 21.01
C GLY A 177 6.13 -7.55 22.38
N LYS A 178 4.80 -7.49 22.53
CA LYS A 178 4.12 -7.92 23.77
C LYS A 178 3.11 -9.03 23.49
N LEU A 179 3.24 -10.13 24.22
CA LEU A 179 2.26 -11.21 24.28
C LEU A 179 1.72 -11.32 25.71
N ASN A 180 0.40 -11.29 25.84
CA ASN A 180 -0.38 -11.22 27.05
C ASN A 180 0.07 -10.10 28.00
N GLY A 181 0.52 -8.98 27.41
CA GLY A 181 1.06 -7.82 28.13
C GLY A 181 2.53 -7.94 28.56
N THR A 182 3.18 -9.08 28.31
CA THR A 182 4.58 -9.35 28.68
C THR A 182 5.51 -9.10 27.49
N PRO A 183 6.62 -8.37 27.66
CA PRO A 183 7.67 -8.27 26.64
C PRO A 183 8.13 -9.66 26.20
N SER A 184 8.08 -9.89 24.88
CA SER A 184 8.31 -11.19 24.26
C SER A 184 9.17 -11.03 23.01
N ALA A 185 10.01 -12.03 22.76
CA ALA A 185 10.66 -12.24 21.48
C ALA A 185 10.10 -13.52 20.83
N ALA A 186 9.76 -13.47 19.55
CA ALA A 186 9.51 -14.63 18.71
C ALA A 186 10.74 -14.87 17.85
N THR A 187 11.22 -16.12 17.74
CA THR A 187 12.39 -16.48 16.94
C THR A 187 12.17 -17.79 16.20
N ILE A 188 12.87 -17.99 15.08
CA ILE A 188 12.83 -19.26 14.34
C ILE A 188 14.10 -20.07 14.55
N LEU A 189 13.95 -21.36 14.87
CA LEU A 189 15.03 -22.33 14.90
C LEU A 189 14.87 -23.32 13.75
N VAL A 190 15.99 -23.68 13.12
CA VAL A 190 16.03 -24.75 12.12
C VAL A 190 16.74 -25.95 12.71
N SER A 191 16.08 -27.10 12.66
CA SER A 191 16.64 -28.34 13.15
C SER A 191 16.73 -29.41 12.05
N ASN A 192 17.82 -30.19 12.08
CA ASN A 192 18.03 -31.32 11.18
C ASN A 192 18.53 -32.53 11.98
N GLY A 193 17.81 -33.65 11.90
CA GLY A 193 18.13 -34.89 12.63
C GLY A 193 19.20 -35.78 11.99
N GLY A 194 19.91 -35.28 10.99
CA GLY A 194 20.84 -36.03 10.14
C GLY A 194 20.19 -36.71 8.93
N GLY A 195 18.96 -36.32 8.58
CA GLY A 195 18.23 -36.75 7.39
C GLY A 195 18.25 -35.69 6.29
N SER A 196 17.35 -35.81 5.31
CA SER A 196 17.18 -34.79 4.27
C SER A 196 16.25 -33.64 4.67
N GLY A 197 15.43 -33.80 5.73
CA GLY A 197 14.47 -32.81 6.21
C GLY A 197 15.13 -31.64 6.95
N SER A 198 14.43 -30.52 7.04
CA SER A 198 14.85 -29.33 7.78
C SER A 198 13.61 -28.70 8.39
N PHE A 199 13.48 -28.82 9.70
CA PHE A 199 12.26 -28.45 10.42
C PHE A 199 12.41 -27.05 10.99
N TYR A 200 11.38 -26.23 10.81
CA TYR A 200 11.36 -24.85 11.27
C TYR A 200 10.43 -24.76 12.48
N ASP A 201 10.99 -24.36 13.62
CA ASP A 201 10.28 -24.21 14.87
C ASP A 201 10.13 -22.72 15.20
N LEU A 202 8.91 -22.28 15.51
CA LEU A 202 8.62 -20.97 16.09
C LEU A 202 8.73 -21.07 17.62
N ALA A 203 9.67 -20.33 18.21
CA ALA A 203 9.87 -20.28 19.65
C ALA A 203 9.57 -18.89 20.21
N ILE A 204 8.87 -18.83 21.34
CA ILE A 204 8.63 -17.61 22.11
C ILE A 204 9.52 -17.61 23.33
N VAL A 205 10.18 -16.47 23.53
CA VAL A 205 11.01 -16.17 24.69
C VAL A 205 10.42 -14.97 25.41
N GLN A 206 10.21 -15.10 26.71
CA GLN A 206 9.73 -14.03 27.57
C GLN A 206 10.72 -13.79 28.70
N GLU A 207 10.76 -12.55 29.19
CA GLU A 207 11.48 -12.24 30.41
C GLU A 207 10.70 -12.77 31.61
N VAL A 208 11.23 -13.82 32.25
CA VAL A 208 10.67 -14.41 33.47
C VAL A 208 11.68 -14.18 34.59
N ASP A 209 11.27 -13.46 35.63
CA ASP A 209 12.14 -13.09 36.77
C ASP A 209 13.46 -12.37 36.39
N GLY A 210 13.45 -11.63 35.27
CA GLY A 210 14.63 -10.92 34.76
C GLY A 210 15.55 -11.76 33.88
N GLU A 211 15.18 -13.01 33.56
CA GLU A 211 15.94 -13.90 32.68
C GLU A 211 15.13 -14.28 31.43
N PRO A 212 15.76 -14.31 30.24
CA PRO A 212 15.12 -14.75 29.01
C PRO A 212 14.83 -16.25 29.08
N THR A 213 13.55 -16.60 29.00
CA THR A 213 13.06 -17.98 29.15
C THR A 213 12.23 -18.37 27.94
N ASN A 214 12.53 -19.51 27.31
CA ASN A 214 11.68 -20.07 26.26
C ASN A 214 10.39 -20.61 26.89
N VAL A 215 9.26 -19.99 26.55
CA VAL A 215 7.95 -20.27 27.18
C VAL A 215 7.03 -21.13 26.31
N ALA A 216 7.28 -21.19 25.00
CA ALA A 216 6.55 -22.03 24.07
C ALA A 216 7.35 -22.23 22.79
N THR A 217 7.20 -23.41 22.17
CA THR A 217 7.74 -23.72 20.85
C THR A 217 6.68 -24.47 20.05
N THR A 218 6.56 -24.22 18.75
CA THR A 218 5.69 -24.99 17.85
C THR A 218 6.35 -25.21 16.49
N LEU A 219 6.12 -26.39 15.90
CA LEU A 219 6.60 -26.71 14.57
C LEU A 219 5.78 -25.97 13.51
N LEU A 220 6.45 -25.21 12.65
CA LEU A 220 5.85 -24.59 11.47
C LEU A 220 5.79 -25.55 10.28
N GLY A 221 6.83 -26.37 10.08
CA GLY A 221 6.84 -27.43 9.06
C GLY A 221 8.23 -27.87 8.61
N ASP A 222 8.28 -28.80 7.63
CA ASP A 222 9.51 -29.25 6.96
C ASP A 222 9.77 -28.37 5.72
N ARG A 223 10.95 -27.77 5.60
CA ARG A 223 11.36 -26.90 4.48
C ARG A 223 10.38 -25.79 4.13
N VAL A 224 9.63 -25.29 5.11
CA VAL A 224 8.84 -24.06 4.92
C VAL A 224 9.78 -22.90 4.59
N VAL A 225 9.27 -21.92 3.87
CA VAL A 225 10.01 -20.68 3.60
C VAL A 225 9.34 -19.58 4.40
N ILE A 226 10.02 -19.09 5.43
CA ILE A 226 9.55 -17.94 6.21
C ILE A 226 9.71 -16.70 5.33
N GLU A 227 8.59 -16.02 5.08
CA GLU A 227 8.56 -14.74 4.35
C GLU A 227 8.43 -13.57 5.35
N ALA A 228 7.67 -13.73 6.44
CA ALA A 228 7.53 -12.72 7.50
C ALA A 228 7.30 -13.31 8.90
N LEU A 229 7.74 -12.58 9.93
CA LEU A 229 7.48 -12.88 11.34
C LEU A 229 7.22 -11.56 12.10
N ASP A 230 6.09 -11.46 12.79
CA ASP A 230 5.73 -10.26 13.57
C ASP A 230 4.93 -10.59 14.84
N ILE A 231 4.86 -9.63 15.77
CA ILE A 231 4.00 -9.67 16.97
C ILE A 231 3.05 -8.47 16.97
N GLU A 232 1.79 -8.70 16.60
CA GLU A 232 0.72 -7.69 16.57
C GLU A 232 -0.53 -8.15 17.31
N GLU A 233 -1.27 -7.21 17.90
CA GLU A 233 -2.58 -7.46 18.55
C GLU A 233 -2.63 -8.71 19.47
N ASN A 234 -1.57 -8.95 20.24
CA ASN A 234 -1.45 -10.12 21.13
C ASN A 234 -1.37 -11.49 20.41
N GLN A 235 -0.88 -11.51 19.17
CA GLN A 235 -0.65 -12.71 18.38
C GLN A 235 0.72 -12.64 17.70
N VAL A 236 1.25 -13.79 17.33
CA VAL A 236 2.42 -13.91 16.46
C VAL A 236 1.92 -14.22 15.05
N ILE A 237 2.27 -13.37 14.10
CA ILE A 237 1.89 -13.53 12.70
C ILE A 237 3.08 -14.09 11.94
N VAL A 238 2.85 -15.17 11.20
CA VAL A 238 3.85 -15.82 10.35
C VAL A 238 3.29 -15.88 8.93
N GLN A 239 3.97 -15.20 8.01
CA GLN A 239 3.76 -15.42 6.58
C GLN A 239 4.81 -16.41 6.09
N MET A 240 4.35 -17.49 5.45
CA MET A 240 5.26 -18.51 4.95
C MET A 240 4.71 -19.24 3.73
N VAL A 241 5.62 -19.87 2.98
CA VAL A 241 5.28 -20.89 2.00
C VAL A 241 5.31 -22.26 2.68
N GLU A 242 4.15 -22.90 2.79
CA GLU A 242 3.98 -24.24 3.34
C GLU A 242 3.49 -25.23 2.26
N GLN A 243 3.49 -26.53 2.61
CA GLN A 243 3.05 -27.56 1.67
C GLN A 243 1.54 -27.47 1.42
N GLY A 244 1.17 -27.15 0.18
CA GLY A 244 -0.19 -27.15 -0.29
C GLY A 244 -0.73 -28.54 -0.68
N PRO A 245 -2.03 -28.62 -1.02
CA PRO A 245 -2.64 -29.85 -1.48
C PRO A 245 -2.01 -30.37 -2.79
N GLY A 246 -1.14 -31.37 -2.69
CA GLY A 246 -0.48 -32.00 -3.83
C GLY A 246 1.03 -31.79 -3.89
N ASP A 247 1.58 -30.95 -3.01
CA ASP A 247 3.01 -30.68 -2.96
C ASP A 247 3.79 -31.89 -2.45
N ALA A 248 4.99 -32.07 -3.00
CA ALA A 248 5.98 -32.96 -2.38
C ALA A 248 6.56 -32.28 -1.14
N ALA A 249 6.94 -33.06 -0.13
CA ALA A 249 7.52 -32.53 1.13
C ALA A 249 8.81 -31.69 0.93
N CYS A 250 9.46 -31.79 -0.23
CA CYS A 250 10.63 -30.97 -0.56
C CYS A 250 10.29 -29.54 -0.99
N CYS A 251 9.05 -29.32 -1.42
CA CYS A 251 8.76 -28.34 -2.46
C CYS A 251 7.39 -27.69 -2.19
N PRO A 252 7.28 -26.87 -1.13
CA PRO A 252 6.04 -26.18 -0.80
C PRO A 252 5.71 -25.07 -1.81
N THR A 253 4.43 -24.89 -2.11
CA THR A 253 3.94 -23.88 -3.07
C THR A 253 2.83 -23.01 -2.49
N GLN A 254 2.22 -23.36 -1.36
CA GLN A 254 1.08 -22.63 -0.83
C GLN A 254 1.54 -21.49 0.10
N ARG A 255 1.21 -20.25 -0.27
CA ARG A 255 1.43 -19.10 0.61
C ARG A 255 0.29 -18.98 1.60
N VAL A 256 0.65 -18.89 2.88
CA VAL A 256 -0.31 -18.73 3.98
C VAL A 256 0.08 -17.60 4.90
N LEU A 257 -0.94 -17.01 5.51
CA LEU A 257 -0.81 -16.18 6.71
C LEU A 257 -1.38 -16.96 7.88
N ASN A 258 -0.51 -17.31 8.82
CA ASN A 258 -0.87 -18.03 10.03
C ASN A 258 -0.72 -17.10 11.24
N ALA A 259 -1.73 -17.07 12.11
CA ALA A 259 -1.67 -16.36 13.38
C ALA A 259 -1.60 -17.37 14.53
N TYR A 260 -0.71 -17.14 15.48
CA TYR A 260 -0.52 -17.98 16.65
C TYR A 260 -0.75 -17.16 17.92
N GLN A 261 -1.56 -17.70 18.83
CA GLN A 261 -1.79 -17.11 20.13
C GLN A 261 -1.10 -17.93 21.21
N LEU A 262 -0.41 -17.23 22.13
CA LEU A 262 0.22 -17.84 23.29
C LEU A 262 -0.82 -18.04 24.40
N GLU A 263 -1.15 -19.28 24.71
CA GLU A 263 -2.06 -19.65 25.79
C GLU A 263 -1.48 -20.82 26.59
N ASP A 264 -1.48 -20.70 27.92
CA ASP A 264 -1.02 -21.75 28.85
C ASP A 264 0.37 -22.37 28.54
N GLY A 265 1.30 -21.57 28.01
CA GLY A 265 2.65 -22.03 27.64
C GLY A 265 2.71 -22.82 26.33
N ALA A 266 1.67 -22.73 25.50
CA ALA A 266 1.63 -23.32 24.17
C ALA A 266 1.23 -22.26 23.13
N LEU A 267 1.72 -22.45 21.91
CA LEU A 267 1.28 -21.69 20.74
C LEU A 267 0.14 -22.43 20.07
N THR A 268 -1.05 -21.82 20.06
CA THR A 268 -2.20 -22.33 19.31
C THR A 268 -2.38 -21.51 18.05
N GLN A 269 -2.42 -22.16 16.89
CA GLN A 269 -2.75 -21.50 15.65
C GLN A 269 -4.24 -21.11 15.66
N THR A 270 -4.52 -19.81 15.65
CA THR A 270 -5.87 -19.25 15.69
C THR A 270 -6.42 -18.97 14.29
N THR A 271 -5.53 -18.66 13.35
CA THR A 271 -5.87 -18.40 11.95
C THR A 271 -4.94 -19.16 11.02
N SER A 272 -5.51 -19.66 9.93
CA SER A 272 -4.78 -20.09 8.74
C SER A 272 -5.53 -19.58 7.51
N ALA A 273 -4.92 -18.66 6.77
CA ALA A 273 -5.50 -18.12 5.55
C ALA A 273 -4.56 -18.40 4.38
N VAL A 274 -5.08 -19.06 3.34
CA VAL A 274 -4.36 -19.20 2.07
C VAL A 274 -4.44 -17.87 1.34
N ILE A 275 -3.29 -17.23 1.15
CA ILE A 275 -3.17 -15.89 0.56
C ILE A 275 -2.60 -15.92 -0.87
N GLY A 276 -2.18 -17.10 -1.34
CA GLY A 276 -1.73 -17.30 -2.71
C GLY A 276 -0.99 -18.61 -2.92
N TYR A 277 -0.40 -18.76 -4.11
CA TYR A 277 0.48 -19.86 -4.46
C TYR A 277 1.72 -19.32 -5.16
N VAL A 278 2.87 -19.94 -4.93
CA VAL A 278 4.10 -19.70 -5.67
C VAL A 278 3.98 -20.44 -6.99
N GLU A 279 4.07 -19.75 -8.14
CA GLU A 279 4.01 -20.44 -9.44
C GLU A 279 5.21 -21.39 -9.58
N GLU A 280 4.96 -22.66 -9.90
CA GLU A 280 6.03 -23.55 -10.34
C GLU A 280 6.59 -23.02 -11.65
N THR A 281 7.82 -22.51 -11.63
CA THR A 281 8.63 -22.46 -12.85
C THR A 281 8.91 -23.91 -13.28
N SER A 282 7.99 -24.48 -14.07
CA SER A 282 8.17 -25.79 -14.68
C SER A 282 9.23 -25.68 -15.78
N ALA A 283 10.50 -25.78 -15.39
CA ALA A 283 11.59 -26.01 -16.32
C ALA A 283 11.80 -27.52 -16.49
N ALA A 284 11.23 -28.08 -17.54
CA ALA A 284 11.75 -29.29 -18.18
C ALA A 284 11.85 -29.07 -19.71
N PRO A 285 12.98 -29.44 -20.35
CA PRO A 285 13.34 -28.91 -21.66
C PRO A 285 12.73 -29.72 -22.79
N THR A 286 12.18 -29.03 -23.79
CA THR A 286 12.05 -29.59 -25.14
C THR A 286 12.59 -28.59 -26.15
N GLY A 287 13.75 -28.91 -26.72
CA GLY A 287 14.29 -28.17 -27.85
C GLY A 287 13.50 -28.42 -29.13
N ASP A 288 13.54 -27.46 -30.05
CA ASP A 288 14.17 -27.65 -31.36
C ASP A 288 14.38 -26.29 -32.05
N ALA A 289 15.22 -26.32 -33.07
CA ALA A 289 16.02 -25.23 -33.63
C ALA A 289 15.33 -24.29 -34.65
N ALA A 290 15.91 -23.08 -34.73
CA ALA A 290 16.32 -22.30 -35.93
C ALA A 290 15.30 -22.07 -37.07
N THR A 291 15.17 -20.90 -37.71
CA THR A 291 16.18 -20.05 -38.39
C THR A 291 15.47 -18.77 -38.99
N PRO A 292 16.07 -17.83 -39.76
CA PRO A 292 16.37 -16.46 -39.27
C PRO A 292 15.98 -15.26 -40.22
N THR A 293 16.18 -14.02 -39.71
CA THR A 293 16.51 -12.69 -40.38
C THR A 293 15.62 -12.15 -41.54
N PRO A 294 15.61 -10.82 -41.91
CA PRO A 294 16.69 -9.83 -41.77
C PRO A 294 16.35 -8.37 -41.34
N THR A 295 17.42 -7.69 -40.92
CA THR A 295 17.68 -6.23 -40.82
C THR A 295 17.47 -5.51 -42.17
N PRO A 296 17.15 -4.20 -42.19
CA PRO A 296 18.16 -3.11 -42.30
C PRO A 296 17.74 -1.86 -41.48
N ALA A 297 18.48 -0.76 -41.28
CA ALA A 297 19.85 -0.33 -41.51
C ALA A 297 20.09 0.93 -40.64
N GLU A 298 21.36 1.19 -40.38
CA GLU A 298 22.01 2.32 -39.72
C GLU A 298 21.99 3.61 -40.56
N GLU A 299 21.82 4.79 -39.92
CA GLU A 299 22.60 6.00 -40.25
C GLU A 299 22.54 7.03 -39.09
N ALA A 300 23.72 7.54 -38.71
CA ALA A 300 23.98 8.71 -37.86
C ALA A 300 24.64 9.81 -38.76
N PRO A 301 25.17 10.99 -38.29
CA PRO A 301 25.19 11.57 -36.94
C PRO A 301 24.98 13.12 -36.84
N ALA A 302 24.86 13.59 -35.59
CA ALA A 302 25.39 14.81 -34.93
C ALA A 302 25.43 16.21 -35.59
N ALA A 303 24.97 17.22 -34.83
CA ALA A 303 25.65 18.51 -34.63
C ALA A 303 25.19 19.25 -33.33
N THR A 304 26.14 19.71 -32.53
CA THR A 304 26.04 20.71 -31.43
C THR A 304 26.99 21.89 -31.79
N PRO A 305 27.16 22.98 -31.00
CA PRO A 305 26.30 23.73 -30.06
C PRO A 305 26.23 25.24 -30.46
N THR A 306 25.63 26.15 -29.67
CA THR A 306 26.13 27.54 -29.42
C THR A 306 25.29 28.23 -28.32
N ALA A 307 25.98 29.11 -27.58
CA ALA A 307 25.75 29.66 -26.26
C ALA A 307 24.72 30.81 -26.09
N THR A 308 24.45 31.05 -24.80
CA THR A 308 23.78 32.12 -24.02
C THR A 308 24.10 33.57 -24.44
N PRO A 309 23.32 34.56 -23.95
CA PRO A 309 23.82 35.34 -22.80
C PRO A 309 22.78 35.77 -21.73
N THR A 310 23.34 35.91 -20.54
CA THR A 310 22.97 36.55 -19.26
C THR A 310 22.10 37.83 -19.27
N GLU A 311 21.23 37.97 -18.26
CA GLU A 311 20.93 39.26 -17.60
C GLU A 311 20.71 39.08 -16.07
N GLU A 312 21.09 40.12 -15.32
CA GLU A 312 21.34 40.27 -13.86
C GLU A 312 20.08 40.57 -13.00
N PRO A 313 20.15 40.54 -11.65
CA PRO A 313 19.04 40.35 -10.73
C PRO A 313 18.43 41.65 -10.16
N ALA A 314 17.26 41.53 -9.52
CA ALA A 314 16.72 42.59 -8.66
C ALA A 314 15.97 42.05 -7.42
N ALA A 315 16.53 42.42 -6.26
CA ALA A 315 15.91 42.86 -5.01
C ALA A 315 15.00 41.91 -4.19
N GLU A 316 15.60 41.43 -3.09
CA GLU A 316 15.00 41.03 -1.81
C GLU A 316 13.88 41.97 -1.31
N ALA A 317 12.77 41.37 -0.89
CA ALA A 317 11.80 41.98 0.03
C ALA A 317 11.57 41.02 1.21
N THR A 318 11.77 41.53 2.41
CA THR A 318 11.57 40.83 3.70
C THR A 318 10.07 40.61 3.95
N PRO A 319 9.63 39.42 4.40
CA PRO A 319 8.22 39.15 4.64
C PRO A 319 7.71 39.79 5.96
N ALA A 320 6.43 40.18 5.93
CA ALA A 320 5.62 40.50 7.10
C ALA A 320 5.23 39.20 7.84
N PRO A 321 4.85 39.24 9.12
CA PRO A 321 4.56 38.04 9.88
C PRO A 321 3.24 37.43 9.38
N GLU A 322 3.31 36.20 8.88
CA GLU A 322 2.13 35.37 8.65
C GLU A 322 1.50 35.01 10.01
N GLU A 323 0.19 35.22 10.10
CA GLU A 323 -0.63 34.80 11.23
C GLU A 323 -0.58 33.28 11.31
N GLU A 324 -0.29 32.75 12.51
CA GLU A 324 -0.37 31.33 12.82
C GLU A 324 -1.81 30.85 12.54
N THR A 325 -2.00 30.12 11.45
CA THR A 325 -3.12 29.20 11.32
C THR A 325 -2.95 28.16 12.42
N SER A 326 -3.87 28.15 13.38
CA SER A 326 -3.75 27.29 14.55
C SER A 326 -3.73 25.82 14.13
N ALA A 327 -2.78 25.06 14.65
CA ALA A 327 -2.63 23.60 14.50
C ALA A 327 -3.82 22.75 15.02
N ALA A 328 -5.00 23.35 15.22
CA ALA A 328 -6.19 22.72 15.79
C ALA A 328 -7.13 22.09 14.75
N ASP A 329 -7.01 22.46 13.46
CA ASP A 329 -7.89 21.96 12.38
C ASP A 329 -7.20 20.97 11.43
N GLU A 330 -5.96 20.55 11.72
CA GLU A 330 -5.23 19.61 10.85
C GLU A 330 -5.65 18.15 11.14
N LEU A 331 -6.13 17.46 10.09
CA LEU A 331 -6.45 16.05 10.17
C LEU A 331 -5.14 15.24 10.24
N THR A 332 -4.83 14.70 11.41
CA THR A 332 -3.71 13.78 11.62
C THR A 332 -4.17 12.53 12.36
N PRO A 333 -3.46 11.39 12.25
CA PRO A 333 -3.80 10.19 13.02
C PRO A 333 -3.81 10.41 14.54
N ALA A 334 -3.09 11.44 15.03
CA ALA A 334 -3.07 11.80 16.45
C ALA A 334 -4.30 12.61 16.90
N THR A 335 -5.02 13.26 15.97
CA THR A 335 -6.14 14.17 16.27
C THR A 335 -7.51 13.59 15.97
N VAL A 336 -7.58 12.45 15.26
CA VAL A 336 -8.82 11.81 14.84
C VAL A 336 -9.00 10.49 15.61
N ALA A 337 -10.08 10.38 16.37
CA ALA A 337 -10.41 9.15 17.10
C ALA A 337 -10.78 8.00 16.15
N SER A 338 -10.58 6.75 16.59
CA SER A 338 -10.86 5.57 15.78
C SER A 338 -12.35 5.38 15.45
N ASP A 339 -13.25 6.04 16.18
CA ASP A 339 -14.70 6.07 15.96
C ASP A 339 -15.18 7.40 15.33
N ALA A 340 -14.26 8.25 14.85
CA ALA A 340 -14.61 9.57 14.31
C ALA A 340 -15.37 9.52 12.97
N VAL A 341 -15.29 8.40 12.25
CA VAL A 341 -16.06 8.15 11.03
C VAL A 341 -16.71 6.78 11.17
N THR A 342 -18.04 6.78 11.23
CA THR A 342 -18.82 5.54 11.21
C THR A 342 -19.92 5.60 10.18
N LEU A 343 -20.20 4.46 9.56
CA LEU A 343 -21.28 4.26 8.60
C LEU A 343 -21.76 2.81 8.65
N ASP A 344 -22.91 2.55 8.02
CA ASP A 344 -23.44 1.21 7.77
C ASP A 344 -23.45 0.93 6.27
N PRO A 345 -22.57 0.04 5.74
CA PRO A 345 -22.57 -0.29 4.33
C PRO A 345 -23.78 -1.16 3.93
N GLY A 346 -24.54 -1.69 4.89
CA GLY A 346 -25.66 -2.58 4.64
C GLY A 346 -25.27 -3.77 3.75
N ALA A 347 -26.01 -3.97 2.66
CA ALA A 347 -25.71 -5.02 1.67
C ALA A 347 -24.78 -4.55 0.54
N LEU A 348 -24.35 -3.28 0.55
CA LEU A 348 -23.52 -2.71 -0.52
C LEU A 348 -22.06 -3.16 -0.45
N ALA A 349 -21.56 -3.48 0.76
CA ALA A 349 -20.20 -3.97 1.00
C ALA A 349 -20.14 -4.83 2.27
N GLY A 350 -19.20 -5.79 2.32
CA GLY A 350 -18.96 -6.66 3.47
C GLY A 350 -18.13 -5.99 4.57
N SER A 351 -17.35 -4.97 4.24
CA SER A 351 -16.58 -4.16 5.18
C SER A 351 -16.34 -2.74 4.64
N TYR A 352 -16.02 -1.80 5.53
CA TYR A 352 -15.44 -0.51 5.17
C TYR A 352 -14.26 -0.19 6.08
N HIS A 353 -13.32 0.59 5.57
CA HIS A 353 -12.18 1.12 6.32
C HIS A 353 -12.01 2.58 5.95
N TRP A 354 -11.51 3.38 6.88
CA TRP A 354 -11.15 4.76 6.58
C TRP A 354 -9.72 5.05 7.01
N ARG A 355 -9.05 5.94 6.28
CA ARG A 355 -7.70 6.41 6.57
C ARG A 355 -7.63 7.91 6.35
N ILE A 356 -6.68 8.57 6.99
CA ILE A 356 -6.35 9.95 6.64
C ILE A 356 -5.35 9.89 5.49
N MET A 357 -5.78 10.38 4.33
CA MET A 357 -4.91 10.60 3.20
C MET A 357 -4.06 11.85 3.47
N PRO A 358 -2.75 11.81 3.19
CA PRO A 358 -1.90 12.97 3.37
C PRO A 358 -2.29 14.10 2.41
N ALA A 359 -1.92 15.32 2.76
CA ALA A 359 -2.06 16.46 1.86
C ALA A 359 -1.17 16.27 0.62
N VAL A 360 -1.72 16.54 -0.56
CA VAL A 360 -1.01 16.58 -1.83
C VAL A 360 -1.00 18.02 -2.30
N SER A 361 0.11 18.74 -2.13
CA SER A 361 0.23 20.16 -2.49
C SER A 361 -0.04 20.43 -3.97
N PHE A 362 -0.48 21.65 -4.28
CA PHE A 362 -0.64 22.08 -5.67
C PHE A 362 0.71 22.16 -6.38
N ASP A 363 0.77 21.63 -7.60
CA ASP A 363 1.93 21.71 -8.49
C ASP A 363 1.43 21.99 -9.92
N GLU A 364 1.95 23.06 -10.54
CA GLU A 364 1.62 23.44 -11.93
C GLU A 364 1.96 22.34 -12.95
N ALA A 365 2.86 21.41 -12.60
CA ALA A 365 3.25 20.27 -13.40
C ALA A 365 2.38 19.02 -13.19
N MET A 366 1.31 19.11 -12.37
CA MET A 366 0.36 18.00 -12.17
C MET A 366 -0.17 17.49 -13.51
N GLY A 367 -0.05 16.17 -13.70
CA GLY A 367 -0.54 15.49 -14.90
C GLY A 367 -2.07 15.44 -14.96
N PRO A 368 -2.65 15.08 -16.12
CA PRO A 368 -4.09 14.85 -16.23
C PRO A 368 -4.55 13.80 -15.20
N GLY A 369 -5.52 14.16 -14.35
CA GLY A 369 -6.06 13.27 -13.31
C GLY A 369 -5.35 13.36 -11.95
N GLN A 370 -4.28 14.14 -11.82
CA GLN A 370 -3.71 14.50 -10.53
C GLN A 370 -4.40 15.75 -10.00
N TRP A 371 -4.74 15.75 -8.70
CA TRP A 371 -5.39 16.89 -8.09
C TRP A 371 -4.81 17.19 -6.70
N ALA A 372 -4.61 18.48 -6.45
CA ALA A 372 -4.14 18.95 -5.16
C ALA A 372 -5.29 18.90 -4.15
N ALA A 373 -5.09 18.21 -3.03
CA ALA A 373 -6.07 18.11 -1.96
C ALA A 373 -5.38 18.25 -0.59
N PRO A 374 -6.06 18.79 0.44
CA PRO A 374 -5.54 18.81 1.79
C PRO A 374 -5.52 17.40 2.37
N ALA A 375 -4.93 17.25 3.56
CA ALA A 375 -5.12 16.02 4.33
C ALA A 375 -6.62 15.81 4.55
N HIS A 376 -7.12 14.62 4.27
CA HIS A 376 -8.55 14.33 4.24
C HIS A 376 -8.82 12.89 4.63
N VAL A 377 -10.02 12.57 5.10
CA VAL A 377 -10.37 11.16 5.34
C VAL A 377 -10.83 10.53 4.03
N LEU A 378 -10.34 9.33 3.71
CA LEU A 378 -10.84 8.50 2.62
C LEU A 378 -11.37 7.19 3.19
N VAL A 379 -12.61 6.86 2.84
CA VAL A 379 -13.31 5.63 3.17
C VAL A 379 -13.33 4.71 1.95
N THR A 380 -12.88 3.47 2.13
CA THR A 380 -12.90 2.42 1.12
C THR A 380 -13.75 1.22 1.58
N PHE A 381 -14.22 0.45 0.62
CA PHE A 381 -15.10 -0.70 0.85
C PHE A 381 -14.43 -2.00 0.41
N ASP A 382 -14.71 -3.10 1.10
CA ASP A 382 -14.21 -4.45 0.77
C ASP A 382 -12.68 -4.53 0.60
N TYR A 383 -11.94 -3.77 1.42
CA TYR A 383 -10.47 -3.68 1.38
C TYR A 383 -9.89 -3.16 0.05
N ALA A 384 -10.66 -2.37 -0.70
CA ALA A 384 -10.15 -1.66 -1.87
C ALA A 384 -8.99 -0.72 -1.48
N SER A 385 -7.96 -0.68 -2.34
CA SER A 385 -6.75 0.12 -2.12
C SER A 385 -7.09 1.62 -2.09
N PRO A 386 -6.73 2.36 -1.04
CA PRO A 386 -6.98 3.79 -0.95
C PRO A 386 -6.20 4.62 -1.99
N ASP A 387 -5.12 4.08 -2.56
CA ASP A 387 -4.26 4.82 -3.50
C ASP A 387 -4.87 4.93 -4.91
N ASP A 388 -5.66 3.94 -5.31
CA ASP A 388 -6.20 3.83 -6.66
C ASP A 388 -7.74 3.88 -6.71
N VAL A 389 -8.43 3.74 -5.58
CA VAL A 389 -9.90 3.61 -5.55
C VAL A 389 -10.63 4.79 -6.19
N MET A 390 -10.06 6.00 -6.13
CA MET A 390 -10.67 7.20 -6.72
C MET A 390 -10.52 7.30 -8.24
N GLN A 391 -9.64 6.49 -8.84
CA GLN A 391 -9.33 6.50 -10.28
C GLN A 391 -9.82 5.24 -11.00
N GLY A 392 -10.29 4.22 -10.27
CA GLY A 392 -10.74 2.94 -10.82
C GLY A 392 -12.10 2.99 -11.51
N ALA A 393 -12.32 2.09 -12.47
CA ALA A 393 -13.62 1.94 -13.13
C ALA A 393 -14.74 1.45 -12.18
N ASP A 394 -14.35 0.77 -11.10
CA ASP A 394 -15.23 0.29 -10.03
C ASP A 394 -15.14 1.19 -8.76
N ALA A 395 -14.84 2.49 -8.95
CA ALA A 395 -14.58 3.44 -7.88
C ALA A 395 -15.75 3.58 -6.90
N ARG A 396 -15.62 2.97 -5.72
CA ARG A 396 -16.55 3.07 -4.58
C ARG A 396 -15.82 3.70 -3.40
N TRP A 397 -16.11 4.97 -3.11
CA TRP A 397 -15.39 5.71 -2.06
C TRP A 397 -16.21 6.85 -1.47
N ILE A 398 -15.85 7.25 -0.24
CA ILE A 398 -16.29 8.50 0.40
C ILE A 398 -15.04 9.25 0.85
N ALA A 399 -14.89 10.51 0.48
CA ALA A 399 -13.79 11.37 0.88
C ALA A 399 -14.32 12.60 1.64
N ILE A 400 -13.65 12.95 2.74
CA ILE A 400 -14.08 14.00 3.68
C ILE A 400 -12.95 15.03 3.82
N TYR A 401 -13.14 16.21 3.22
CA TYR A 401 -12.12 17.25 3.12
C TYR A 401 -12.38 18.42 4.08
N PRO A 402 -11.37 18.94 4.80
CA PRO A 402 -11.48 20.20 5.52
C PRO A 402 -11.66 21.36 4.52
N VAL A 403 -12.78 22.08 4.62
CA VAL A 403 -13.18 23.11 3.65
C VAL A 403 -12.19 24.28 3.61
N ALA A 404 -11.74 24.75 4.79
CA ALA A 404 -10.80 25.85 4.89
C ALA A 404 -9.45 25.48 4.24
N ALA A 405 -8.87 24.34 4.64
CA ALA A 405 -7.60 23.87 4.07
C ALA A 405 -7.69 23.64 2.55
N TYR A 406 -8.82 23.12 2.06
CA TYR A 406 -8.99 22.90 0.62
C TYR A 406 -9.04 24.23 -0.16
N ARG A 407 -9.69 25.26 0.39
CA ARG A 407 -9.68 26.60 -0.20
C ARG A 407 -8.28 27.21 -0.17
N ASP A 408 -7.61 27.16 0.98
CA ASP A 408 -6.31 27.79 1.19
C ASP A 408 -5.24 27.21 0.26
N GLN A 409 -5.27 25.90 0.04
CA GLN A 409 -4.32 25.22 -0.83
C GLN A 409 -4.41 25.66 -2.30
N TRP A 410 -5.58 26.11 -2.74
CA TRP A 410 -5.81 26.62 -4.11
C TRP A 410 -5.79 28.15 -4.18
N ALA A 411 -5.72 28.84 -3.04
CA ALA A 411 -5.67 30.29 -2.99
C ALA A 411 -4.39 30.83 -3.67
N GLY A 412 -4.55 31.78 -4.58
CA GLY A 412 -3.42 32.45 -5.23
C GLY A 412 -2.86 31.76 -6.49
N GLN A 413 -3.41 30.61 -6.92
CA GLN A 413 -2.90 29.81 -8.05
C GLN A 413 -3.43 30.23 -9.44
N GLU A 414 -3.90 31.48 -9.61
CA GLU A 414 -4.70 31.93 -10.77
C GLU A 414 -5.88 30.98 -11.14
N ASN A 415 -6.30 30.11 -10.20
CA ASN A 415 -7.30 29.06 -10.40
C ASN A 415 -8.17 28.91 -9.15
N ASP A 416 -9.37 29.51 -9.19
CA ASP A 416 -10.31 29.53 -8.07
C ASP A 416 -11.35 28.39 -8.12
N ILE A 417 -11.03 27.27 -8.79
CA ILE A 417 -12.01 26.20 -9.04
C ILE A 417 -12.58 25.59 -7.76
N VAL A 418 -11.76 25.35 -6.73
CA VAL A 418 -12.22 24.77 -5.46
C VAL A 418 -13.16 25.74 -4.74
N ALA A 419 -12.74 27.01 -4.61
CA ALA A 419 -13.55 28.04 -3.95
C ALA A 419 -14.88 28.28 -4.68
N THR A 420 -14.84 28.41 -6.00
CA THR A 420 -16.04 28.61 -6.83
C THR A 420 -16.99 27.41 -6.76
N THR A 421 -16.45 26.18 -6.76
CA THR A 421 -17.27 24.96 -6.67
C THR A 421 -17.92 24.82 -5.30
N LEU A 422 -17.20 25.13 -4.21
CA LEU A 422 -17.78 25.12 -2.86
C LEU A 422 -18.87 26.19 -2.68
N ASP A 423 -18.67 27.40 -3.22
CA ASP A 423 -19.68 28.48 -3.18
C ASP A 423 -20.95 28.10 -3.96
N ALA A 424 -20.77 27.44 -5.12
CA ALA A 424 -21.87 26.92 -5.92
C ALA A 424 -22.61 25.78 -5.19
N LEU A 425 -21.90 24.85 -4.56
CA LEU A 425 -22.49 23.79 -3.74
C LEU A 425 -23.29 24.39 -2.58
N GLN A 426 -22.74 25.35 -1.85
CA GLN A 426 -23.42 26.00 -0.74
C GLN A 426 -24.70 26.71 -1.20
N SER A 427 -24.68 27.37 -2.36
CA SER A 427 -25.87 28.01 -2.95
C SER A 427 -26.92 26.97 -3.35
N LEU A 428 -26.49 25.87 -3.98
CA LEU A 428 -27.36 24.77 -4.38
C LEU A 428 -28.06 24.12 -3.17
N LEU A 429 -27.33 23.86 -2.08
CA LEU A 429 -27.88 23.29 -0.85
C LEU A 429 -28.82 24.25 -0.11
N ALA A 430 -28.65 25.56 -0.29
CA ALA A 430 -29.54 26.57 0.28
C ALA A 430 -30.84 26.74 -0.52
N ASP A 431 -30.73 26.73 -1.86
CA ASP A 431 -31.88 26.98 -2.75
C ASP A 431 -32.72 25.72 -2.99
N GLN A 432 -32.10 24.55 -2.93
CA GLN A 432 -32.68 23.22 -3.19
C GLN A 432 -33.67 23.17 -4.38
N PRO A 433 -33.26 23.56 -5.61
CA PRO A 433 -34.10 23.41 -6.79
C PRO A 433 -34.52 21.96 -7.02
N ASP A 434 -35.75 21.75 -7.50
CA ASP A 434 -36.29 20.41 -7.81
C ASP A 434 -35.52 19.70 -8.95
N ALA A 435 -34.95 20.47 -9.88
CA ALA A 435 -34.25 19.96 -11.06
C ALA A 435 -33.04 20.84 -11.40
N PRO A 436 -31.92 20.75 -10.65
CA PRO A 436 -30.68 21.40 -11.03
C PRO A 436 -30.14 20.83 -12.36
N ASP A 437 -29.66 21.72 -13.22
CA ASP A 437 -29.01 21.35 -14.49
C ASP A 437 -27.53 21.01 -14.29
N ALA A 438 -26.99 20.12 -15.14
CA ALA A 438 -25.56 19.90 -15.24
C ALA A 438 -24.83 21.12 -15.84
N PRO A 439 -23.55 21.39 -15.49
CA PRO A 439 -22.71 20.62 -14.58
C PRO A 439 -23.04 20.87 -13.10
N MET A 440 -23.09 19.79 -12.33
CA MET A 440 -23.24 19.86 -10.87
C MET A 440 -21.92 20.31 -10.20
N PRO A 441 -21.96 21.02 -9.06
CA PRO A 441 -20.76 21.40 -8.34
C PRO A 441 -20.13 20.19 -7.65
N VAL A 442 -19.05 19.66 -8.21
CA VAL A 442 -18.39 18.42 -7.74
C VAL A 442 -16.93 18.66 -7.40
N LEU A 443 -16.53 18.17 -6.23
CA LEU A 443 -15.15 18.03 -5.80
C LEU A 443 -14.85 16.56 -5.39
N PRO A 444 -13.61 16.08 -5.54
CA PRO A 444 -12.51 16.74 -6.25
C PRO A 444 -12.85 16.99 -7.72
N PRO A 445 -12.28 18.04 -8.35
CA PRO A 445 -12.55 18.35 -9.74
C PRO A 445 -12.17 17.20 -10.66
N VAL A 446 -13.06 16.90 -11.58
CA VAL A 446 -12.84 15.87 -12.59
C VAL A 446 -12.38 16.57 -13.88
N PRO A 447 -11.28 16.15 -14.52
CA PRO A 447 -10.77 16.77 -15.76
C PRO A 447 -11.60 16.34 -17.00
N ALA A 448 -12.92 16.47 -16.89
CA ALA A 448 -13.91 16.11 -17.88
C ALA A 448 -15.21 16.89 -17.64
N THR A 449 -16.12 16.85 -18.61
CA THR A 449 -17.40 17.56 -18.53
C THR A 449 -18.44 16.66 -17.87
N ASN A 450 -19.09 17.15 -16.81
CA ASN A 450 -20.35 16.58 -16.35
C ASN A 450 -21.47 17.02 -17.29
N ASP A 451 -21.75 16.22 -18.31
CA ASP A 451 -22.74 16.53 -19.36
C ASP A 451 -24.15 16.01 -19.05
N LEU A 452 -24.28 15.22 -17.97
CA LEU A 452 -25.51 14.58 -17.54
C LEU A 452 -25.61 14.56 -16.01
N ALA A 453 -26.73 15.02 -15.49
CA ALA A 453 -27.12 14.89 -14.09
C ALA A 453 -28.62 14.58 -14.03
N VAL A 454 -28.97 13.43 -13.47
CA VAL A 454 -30.36 12.93 -13.37
C VAL A 454 -30.63 12.45 -11.96
N GLN A 455 -31.90 12.29 -11.62
CA GLN A 455 -32.33 11.85 -10.29
C GLN A 455 -31.69 12.68 -9.16
N PRO A 456 -31.77 14.03 -9.19
CA PRO A 456 -31.28 14.84 -8.08
C PRO A 456 -32.11 14.56 -6.83
N ALA A 457 -31.46 14.42 -5.69
CA ALA A 457 -32.12 14.37 -4.38
C ALA A 457 -31.24 15.02 -3.32
N TYR A 458 -31.87 15.73 -2.38
CA TYR A 458 -31.19 16.26 -1.21
C TYR A 458 -31.27 15.20 -0.11
N VAL A 459 -30.10 14.75 0.34
CA VAL A 459 -29.96 13.66 1.30
C VAL A 459 -29.12 14.18 2.45
N ASP A 460 -29.67 14.07 3.65
CA ASP A 460 -29.00 14.48 4.88
C ASP A 460 -28.14 13.32 5.42
N PHE A 461 -27.15 13.64 6.23
CA PHE A 461 -26.39 12.68 7.03
C PHE A 461 -26.25 13.22 8.46
N GLY A 462 -25.66 12.44 9.38
CA GLY A 462 -25.79 12.67 10.82
C GLY A 462 -25.67 14.13 11.29
N SER A 463 -24.70 14.90 10.77
CA SER A 463 -24.48 16.31 11.12
C SER A 463 -24.25 17.20 9.89
N GLY A 464 -24.99 16.95 8.82
CA GLY A 464 -24.86 17.73 7.60
C GLY A 464 -25.91 17.41 6.55
N SER A 465 -25.84 18.12 5.43
CA SER A 465 -26.76 17.98 4.31
C SER A 465 -26.00 18.00 2.99
N GLY A 466 -26.56 17.34 1.98
CA GLY A 466 -25.95 17.29 0.67
C GLY A 466 -26.94 17.02 -0.44
N VAL A 467 -26.40 16.94 -1.65
CA VAL A 467 -27.14 16.59 -2.86
C VAL A 467 -26.47 15.39 -3.50
N ARG A 468 -27.28 14.40 -3.86
CA ARG A 468 -26.87 13.31 -4.76
C ARG A 468 -27.54 13.47 -6.11
N PHE A 469 -26.87 12.96 -7.13
CA PHE A 469 -27.41 12.78 -8.48
C PHE A 469 -26.72 11.58 -9.12
N VAL A 470 -27.30 11.06 -10.20
CA VAL A 470 -26.58 10.15 -11.08
C VAL A 470 -26.05 10.93 -12.27
N GLY A 471 -24.75 10.81 -12.55
CA GLY A 471 -24.09 11.54 -13.62
C GLY A 471 -23.01 10.73 -14.30
N ARG A 472 -22.35 11.37 -15.26
CA ARG A 472 -21.14 10.85 -15.91
C ARG A 472 -20.17 11.99 -16.20
N TYR A 473 -18.95 11.63 -16.57
CA TYR A 473 -17.91 12.58 -16.97
C TYR A 473 -17.29 12.16 -18.30
N VAL A 474 -17.34 13.05 -19.29
CA VAL A 474 -16.86 12.77 -20.66
C VAL A 474 -16.01 13.91 -21.21
N GLN A 475 -15.09 13.60 -22.13
CA GLN A 475 -14.26 14.59 -22.81
C GLN A 475 -14.79 14.96 -24.20
N ALA A 476 -15.74 14.19 -24.73
CA ALA A 476 -16.36 14.39 -26.03
C ALA A 476 -17.82 13.91 -26.03
N ALA A 477 -18.54 14.23 -27.10
CA ALA A 477 -19.88 13.69 -27.34
C ALA A 477 -19.79 12.19 -27.68
N ASP A 478 -19.99 11.35 -26.66
CA ASP A 478 -19.96 9.90 -26.76
C ASP A 478 -21.31 9.27 -26.34
N PRO A 479 -21.63 8.05 -26.84
CA PRO A 479 -22.83 7.29 -26.44
C PRO A 479 -23.06 7.24 -24.94
N ILE A 480 -24.31 7.28 -24.48
CA ILE A 480 -24.66 7.12 -23.07
C ILE A 480 -25.01 5.64 -22.81
N TYR A 481 -24.28 5.00 -21.90
CA TYR A 481 -24.43 3.58 -21.55
C TYR A 481 -24.06 3.33 -20.07
N ASN A 482 -24.43 2.16 -19.54
CA ASN A 482 -24.33 1.84 -18.10
C ASN A 482 -22.90 1.89 -17.52
N GLY A 483 -21.89 1.54 -18.31
CA GLY A 483 -20.49 1.52 -17.85
C GLY A 483 -19.87 2.91 -17.56
N GLN A 484 -20.67 3.96 -17.53
CA GLN A 484 -20.22 5.35 -17.30
C GLN A 484 -20.99 6.07 -16.19
N LEU A 485 -22.06 5.46 -15.65
CA LEU A 485 -22.94 6.14 -14.71
C LEU A 485 -22.42 6.01 -13.28
N LEU A 486 -22.40 7.14 -12.58
CA LEU A 486 -21.93 7.27 -11.21
C LEU A 486 -23.03 7.91 -10.38
N TYR A 487 -23.37 7.29 -9.25
CA TYR A 487 -23.98 7.99 -8.14
C TYR A 487 -22.90 8.91 -7.55
N VAL A 488 -23.16 10.21 -7.56
CA VAL A 488 -22.27 11.23 -7.04
C VAL A 488 -23.01 11.96 -5.94
N TYR A 489 -22.38 12.07 -4.77
CA TYR A 489 -22.90 12.85 -3.65
C TYR A 489 -21.88 13.93 -3.24
N GLN A 490 -22.40 15.13 -2.95
CA GLN A 490 -21.65 16.28 -2.47
C GLN A 490 -22.43 16.91 -1.32
N GLY A 491 -21.85 16.91 -0.12
CA GLY A 491 -22.48 17.44 1.09
C GLY A 491 -21.53 18.25 1.95
N LEU A 492 -22.10 19.06 2.82
CA LEU A 492 -21.37 19.85 3.82
C LEU A 492 -21.88 19.50 5.21
N THR A 493 -20.97 19.49 6.19
CA THR A 493 -21.39 19.48 7.61
C THR A 493 -22.15 20.76 7.95
N ASP A 494 -23.03 20.71 8.95
CA ASP A 494 -23.88 21.85 9.36
C ASP A 494 -23.07 23.08 9.78
N ASP A 495 -21.87 22.87 10.31
CA ASP A 495 -20.91 23.91 10.67
C ASP A 495 -20.06 24.40 9.48
N GLY A 496 -20.21 23.78 8.30
CA GLY A 496 -19.50 24.10 7.07
C GLY A 496 -18.02 23.73 7.08
N ARG A 497 -17.52 23.01 8.10
CA ARG A 497 -16.09 22.70 8.25
C ARG A 497 -15.61 21.61 7.32
N TYR A 498 -16.47 20.65 6.97
CA TYR A 498 -16.09 19.50 6.15
C TYR A 498 -17.00 19.35 4.92
N LEU A 499 -16.37 19.07 3.79
CA LEU A 499 -17.00 18.58 2.57
C LEU A 499 -17.00 17.06 2.59
N VAL A 500 -18.16 16.44 2.32
CA VAL A 500 -18.31 15.01 2.08
C VAL A 500 -18.54 14.80 0.59
N SER A 501 -17.64 14.09 -0.07
CA SER A 501 -17.77 13.66 -1.46
C SER A 501 -17.87 12.15 -1.53
N MET A 502 -18.76 11.62 -2.34
CA MET A 502 -18.86 10.18 -2.57
C MET A 502 -19.10 9.88 -4.05
N GLN A 503 -18.52 8.77 -4.50
CA GLN A 503 -18.83 8.18 -5.81
C GLN A 503 -19.09 6.68 -5.68
N TRP A 504 -20.03 6.20 -6.50
CA TRP A 504 -20.36 4.79 -6.59
C TRP A 504 -20.86 4.45 -8.01
N PRO A 505 -20.38 3.39 -8.69
CA PRO A 505 -20.85 3.04 -10.03
C PRO A 505 -22.27 2.48 -9.96
N VAL A 506 -23.14 2.95 -10.85
CA VAL A 506 -24.54 2.47 -10.93
C VAL A 506 -24.88 2.11 -12.37
N THR A 507 -25.87 1.24 -12.53
CA THR A 507 -26.48 0.95 -13.82
C THR A 507 -27.98 1.24 -13.77
N ALA A 508 -28.56 1.59 -14.92
CA ALA A 508 -29.96 1.95 -15.08
C ALA A 508 -30.69 0.89 -15.90
N ALA A 509 -31.88 0.48 -15.45
CA ALA A 509 -32.75 -0.37 -16.25
C ALA A 509 -33.13 0.31 -17.57
N GLY A 510 -33.07 -0.45 -18.66
CA GLY A 510 -33.42 0.05 -19.99
C GLY A 510 -32.34 0.91 -20.67
N LEU A 511 -31.18 1.12 -20.03
CA LEU A 511 -29.99 1.63 -20.68
C LEU A 511 -29.11 0.46 -21.15
N THR A 512 -28.42 0.63 -22.28
CA THR A 512 -27.54 -0.42 -22.84
C THR A 512 -26.23 -0.54 -22.05
N ASP A 513 -25.66 -1.74 -22.01
CA ASP A 513 -24.31 -1.99 -21.50
C ASP A 513 -23.24 -1.92 -22.61
N ASP A 514 -23.66 -2.04 -23.87
CA ASP A 514 -22.76 -2.06 -25.03
C ASP A 514 -22.91 -0.76 -25.83
N PRO A 515 -21.93 0.17 -25.78
CA PRO A 515 -21.99 1.43 -26.53
C PRO A 515 -22.08 1.23 -28.05
N ALA A 516 -21.65 0.09 -28.59
CA ALA A 516 -21.75 -0.20 -30.02
C ALA A 516 -23.20 -0.38 -30.51
N THR A 517 -24.14 -0.54 -29.58
CA THR A 517 -25.58 -0.65 -29.89
C THR A 517 -26.26 0.71 -30.08
N VAL A 518 -25.63 1.82 -29.68
CA VAL A 518 -26.16 3.17 -29.87
C VAL A 518 -25.90 3.63 -31.31
N PRO A 519 -26.94 3.98 -32.10
CA PRO A 519 -26.75 4.46 -33.47
C PRO A 519 -25.82 5.66 -33.54
N THR A 520 -24.78 5.60 -34.38
CA THR A 520 -23.83 6.71 -34.56
C THR A 520 -24.49 8.02 -34.97
N ALA A 521 -25.63 7.95 -35.66
CA ALA A 521 -26.40 9.14 -36.02
C ALA A 521 -26.84 9.98 -34.81
N ASP A 522 -27.01 9.35 -33.64
CA ASP A 522 -27.50 9.98 -32.41
C ASP A 522 -26.42 10.83 -31.72
N TYR A 523 -25.14 10.64 -32.06
CA TYR A 523 -24.01 11.41 -31.52
C TYR A 523 -23.03 11.92 -32.59
N ALA A 524 -23.42 11.89 -33.87
CA ALA A 524 -22.57 12.33 -34.99
C ALA A 524 -22.41 13.85 -35.08
N THR A 525 -23.32 14.63 -34.50
CA THR A 525 -23.28 16.11 -34.48
C THR A 525 -23.70 16.63 -33.11
N ALA A 526 -23.33 17.86 -32.77
CA ALA A 526 -23.74 18.49 -31.52
C ALA A 526 -25.27 18.53 -31.35
N ASP A 527 -26.00 18.99 -32.37
CA ASP A 527 -27.47 19.04 -32.33
C ASP A 527 -28.13 17.65 -32.17
N ALA A 528 -27.58 16.62 -32.83
CA ALA A 528 -28.09 15.25 -32.70
C ALA A 528 -27.83 14.72 -31.29
N PHE A 529 -26.63 14.95 -30.77
CA PHE A 529 -26.24 14.54 -29.43
C PHE A 529 -27.06 15.27 -28.36
N GLU A 530 -27.37 16.56 -28.53
CA GLU A 530 -28.24 17.29 -27.61
C GLU A 530 -29.66 16.72 -27.56
N ALA A 531 -30.25 16.39 -28.71
CA ALA A 531 -31.57 15.76 -28.77
C ALA A 531 -31.56 14.36 -28.13
N TYR A 532 -30.58 13.52 -28.50
CA TYR A 532 -30.39 12.20 -27.93
C TYR A 532 -30.18 12.25 -26.41
N ARG A 533 -29.33 13.14 -25.92
CA ARG A 533 -29.06 13.33 -24.49
C ARG A 533 -30.32 13.75 -23.74
N ALA A 534 -31.12 14.66 -24.29
CA ALA A 534 -32.38 15.09 -23.67
C ALA A 534 -33.38 13.91 -23.53
N GLU A 535 -33.50 13.05 -24.55
CA GLU A 535 -34.35 11.86 -24.48
C GLU A 535 -33.87 10.87 -23.39
N ILE A 536 -32.56 10.65 -23.28
CA ILE A 536 -31.99 9.80 -22.23
C ILE A 536 -32.19 10.41 -20.83
N VAL A 537 -32.03 11.73 -20.69
CA VAL A 537 -32.29 12.43 -19.42
C VAL A 537 -33.75 12.26 -18.99
N ASP A 538 -34.71 12.43 -19.91
CA ASP A 538 -36.13 12.20 -19.62
C ASP A 538 -36.41 10.74 -19.23
N GLN A 539 -35.79 9.78 -19.92
CA GLN A 539 -35.89 8.36 -19.58
C GLN A 539 -35.37 8.08 -18.17
N LEU A 540 -34.15 8.52 -17.85
CA LEU A 540 -33.49 8.22 -16.58
C LEU A 540 -34.17 8.92 -15.40
N ASN A 541 -34.69 10.14 -15.58
CA ASN A 541 -35.49 10.83 -14.56
C ASN A 541 -36.86 10.17 -14.33
N GLY A 542 -37.34 9.36 -15.29
CA GLY A 542 -38.57 8.59 -15.16
C GLY A 542 -38.43 7.29 -14.37
N LEU A 543 -37.21 6.83 -14.08
CA LEU A 543 -36.95 5.59 -13.35
C LEU A 543 -37.25 5.73 -11.86
N SER A 544 -37.74 4.65 -11.27
CA SER A 544 -37.85 4.47 -9.81
C SER A 544 -36.51 4.00 -9.21
N ALA A 545 -36.34 4.13 -7.88
CA ALA A 545 -35.06 3.87 -7.22
C ALA A 545 -34.57 2.41 -7.34
N ASP A 546 -35.49 1.44 -7.44
CA ASP A 546 -35.22 0.00 -7.61
C ASP A 546 -34.93 -0.40 -9.06
N GLU A 547 -35.10 0.50 -10.01
CA GLU A 547 -34.68 0.33 -11.41
C GLU A 547 -33.20 0.70 -11.63
N TRP A 548 -32.48 1.03 -10.55
CA TRP A 548 -31.04 1.25 -10.54
C TRP A 548 -30.33 0.09 -9.83
N THR A 549 -29.10 -0.23 -10.24
CA THR A 549 -28.27 -1.24 -9.58
C THR A 549 -26.88 -0.69 -9.23
N PRO A 550 -26.50 -0.66 -7.93
CA PRO A 550 -27.37 -0.87 -6.76
C PRO A 550 -28.52 0.16 -6.72
N SER A 551 -29.57 -0.12 -5.93
CA SER A 551 -30.73 0.78 -5.85
C SER A 551 -30.35 2.13 -5.24
N LEU A 552 -30.97 3.21 -5.72
CA LEU A 552 -30.67 4.56 -5.21
C LEU A 552 -31.03 4.68 -3.72
N ASP A 553 -32.10 4.03 -3.27
CA ASP A 553 -32.49 4.00 -1.85
C ASP A 553 -31.41 3.35 -0.96
N ALA A 554 -30.66 2.36 -1.45
CA ALA A 554 -29.60 1.72 -0.68
C ALA A 554 -28.38 2.65 -0.56
N LEU A 555 -28.03 3.36 -1.63
CA LEU A 555 -26.94 4.35 -1.63
C LEU A 555 -27.32 5.57 -0.77
N ASP A 556 -28.56 6.03 -0.85
CA ASP A 556 -29.07 7.09 0.02
C ASP A 556 -29.03 6.63 1.49
N ALA A 557 -29.35 5.37 1.81
CA ALA A 557 -29.24 4.84 3.16
C ALA A 557 -27.79 4.80 3.67
N LEU A 558 -26.82 4.45 2.82
CA LEU A 558 -25.39 4.53 3.14
C LEU A 558 -24.99 5.96 3.52
N VAL A 559 -25.38 6.95 2.70
CA VAL A 559 -25.13 8.38 3.00
C VAL A 559 -25.79 8.78 4.33
N ASN A 560 -27.07 8.47 4.52
CA ASN A 560 -27.81 8.79 5.75
C ASN A 560 -27.16 8.19 7.01
N SER A 561 -26.48 7.04 6.89
CA SER A 561 -25.83 6.36 8.00
C SER A 561 -24.51 7.02 8.45
N LEU A 562 -23.93 7.88 7.61
CA LEU A 562 -22.64 8.51 7.88
C LEU A 562 -22.74 9.47 9.07
N THR A 563 -21.88 9.25 10.06
CA THR A 563 -21.70 10.16 11.19
C THR A 563 -20.24 10.54 11.34
N LEU A 564 -20.00 11.83 11.56
CA LEU A 564 -18.66 12.42 11.66
C LEU A 564 -18.46 13.05 13.05
N SER A 565 -17.29 12.82 13.64
CA SER A 565 -16.82 13.45 14.88
C SER A 565 -15.36 13.90 14.71
N LEU A 566 -15.13 14.69 13.67
CA LEU A 566 -13.81 15.21 13.31
C LEU A 566 -13.50 16.51 14.10
N PRO A 567 -12.21 16.75 14.42
CA PRO A 567 -11.76 17.84 15.30
C PRO A 567 -12.22 19.21 14.85
#